data_AF-A0A7C4S212-F1
#
_entry.id   AF-A0A7C4S212-F1
#
_cell.length_a   1.000
_cell.length_b   1.000
_cell.length_c   1.000
_cell.angle_alpha   90.00
_cell.angle_beta   90.00
_cell.angle_gamma   90.00
#
_symmetry.space_group_name_H-M   'P 1'
#
loop_
_entity.id
_entity.type
_entity.pdbx_description
1 polymer ?
#
loop_
_entity_poly.entity_id
_entity_poly.type
_entity_poly.pdbx_seq_one_letter_code
_entity_poly.pdbx_strand_id
1 'polypeptide(L)'
;MIWDPRSAPAAETPSPLVSHLTAELAELCGGPAAGQMADWAELAKAVERYLREQGADGEAVEGPYLLLLAAQALSSLGQSAVARRLYLLGSGLVRPAAWEASGGRALWVVDLPALTVREDASLELAFFGGLRLILDELCEVWDATRGRGVLGLRQAGAAAEALLGPKAGRQAVAGWVAELRALCRRRLAQAAVERGWEETPEVWNLDFERGRRR
;
A
#
# COMPACT_ATOMS: atom_id res chain seq x y z
N MET A 1 42.67 -11.30 7.38
CA MET A 1 42.13 -10.57 6.22
C MET A 1 42.19 -9.09 6.56
N ILE A 2 43.04 -8.31 5.90
CA ILE A 2 43.21 -6.87 6.17
C ILE A 2 42.32 -6.11 5.18
N TRP A 3 41.40 -5.31 5.70
CA TRP A 3 40.53 -4.44 4.91
C TRP A 3 41.31 -3.18 4.49
N ASP A 4 41.33 -2.87 3.19
CA ASP A 4 42.01 -1.70 2.63
C ASP A 4 40.98 -0.59 2.33
N PRO A 5 40.99 0.55 3.05
CA PRO A 5 40.06 1.66 2.81
C PRO A 5 40.33 2.43 1.50
N ARG A 6 41.38 2.10 0.74
CA ARG A 6 41.70 2.75 -0.54
C ARG A 6 41.20 2.00 -1.76
N SER A 7 40.64 0.81 -1.60
CA SER A 7 39.84 0.16 -2.65
C SER A 7 38.44 0.77 -2.66
N ALA A 8 38.33 2.07 -2.96
CA ALA A 8 37.05 2.65 -3.30
C ALA A 8 36.66 2.05 -4.67
N PRO A 9 35.58 1.26 -4.79
CA PRO A 9 35.11 0.86 -6.10
C PRO A 9 34.85 2.12 -6.92
N ALA A 10 35.31 2.14 -8.16
CA ALA A 10 34.93 3.16 -9.13
C ALA A 10 33.40 3.33 -9.07
N ALA A 11 32.89 4.57 -9.17
CA ALA A 11 31.47 4.85 -9.05
C ALA A 11 30.68 4.01 -10.07
N GLU A 12 30.23 2.84 -9.63
CA GLU A 12 29.47 1.89 -10.43
C GLU A 12 28.13 2.54 -10.70
N THR A 13 27.85 2.76 -11.98
CA THR A 13 26.53 3.22 -12.42
C THR A 13 25.50 2.22 -11.87
N PRO A 14 24.50 2.67 -11.10
CA PRO A 14 23.51 1.77 -10.53
C PRO A 14 22.80 1.02 -11.65
N SER A 15 22.53 -0.27 -11.43
CA SER A 15 21.81 -1.07 -12.41
C SER A 15 20.40 -0.50 -12.64
N PRO A 16 19.73 -0.86 -13.76
CA PRO A 16 18.36 -0.44 -14.02
C PRO A 16 17.40 -0.86 -12.90
N LEU A 17 17.58 -2.07 -12.34
CA LEU A 17 16.77 -2.58 -11.23
C LEU A 17 16.98 -1.76 -9.95
N VAL A 18 18.23 -1.47 -9.59
CA VAL A 18 18.55 -0.64 -8.43
C VAL A 18 17.96 0.77 -8.58
N SER A 19 18.08 1.35 -9.77
CA SER A 19 17.53 2.68 -10.07
C SER A 19 16.01 2.69 -9.97
N HIS A 20 15.35 1.69 -10.54
CA HIS A 20 13.89 1.55 -10.49
C HIS A 20 13.38 1.36 -9.06
N LEU A 21 13.94 0.41 -8.30
CA LEU A 21 13.52 0.13 -6.94
C LEU A 21 13.80 1.31 -6.00
N THR A 22 14.94 2.00 -6.17
CA THR A 22 15.24 3.21 -5.39
C THR A 22 14.23 4.32 -5.66
N ALA A 23 13.81 4.50 -6.92
CA ALA A 23 12.81 5.49 -7.29
C ALA A 23 11.43 5.15 -6.69
N GLU A 24 11.00 3.89 -6.78
CA GLU A 24 9.73 3.45 -6.17
C GLU A 24 9.73 3.62 -4.65
N LEU A 25 10.82 3.21 -3.97
CA LEU A 25 10.94 3.36 -2.52
C LEU A 25 10.90 4.84 -2.10
N ALA A 26 11.58 5.72 -2.85
CA ALA A 26 11.56 7.14 -2.58
C ALA A 26 10.17 7.75 -2.75
N GLU A 27 9.43 7.34 -3.79
CA GLU A 27 8.06 7.80 -4.04
C GLU A 27 7.09 7.33 -2.95
N LEU A 28 7.15 6.05 -2.57
CA LEU A 28 6.20 5.42 -1.65
C LEU A 28 6.46 5.77 -0.17
N CYS A 29 7.71 6.05 0.19
CA CYS A 29 8.11 6.27 1.58
C CYS A 29 8.18 7.76 1.97
N GLY A 30 7.83 8.69 1.08
CA GLY A 30 7.69 10.11 1.42
C GLY A 30 8.89 11.00 1.10
N GLY A 31 9.63 10.67 0.05
CA GLY A 31 10.72 11.50 -0.45
C GLY A 31 11.99 11.43 0.39
N PRO A 32 13.13 11.85 -0.18
CA PRO A 32 14.41 11.70 0.44
C PRO A 32 14.65 12.75 1.53
N ALA A 33 14.48 12.41 2.80
CA ALA A 33 15.36 13.02 3.80
C ALA A 33 16.80 12.61 3.40
N ALA A 34 17.75 13.54 3.35
CA ALA A 34 19.08 13.32 2.77
C ALA A 34 19.88 12.13 3.36
N GLY A 35 19.49 11.62 4.54
CA GLY A 35 20.00 10.37 5.11
C GLY A 35 19.34 9.08 4.59
N GLN A 36 18.09 9.12 4.16
CA GLN A 36 17.31 7.95 3.72
C GLN A 36 17.62 7.49 2.29
N MET A 37 18.13 8.36 1.40
CA MET A 37 18.48 7.95 0.02
C MET A 37 19.63 6.95 -0.04
N ALA A 38 20.64 7.14 0.81
CA ALA A 38 21.76 6.21 0.90
C ALA A 38 21.27 4.83 1.37
N ASP A 39 20.30 4.82 2.30
CA ASP A 39 19.69 3.59 2.82
C ASP A 39 18.83 2.88 1.75
N TRP A 40 18.08 3.63 0.91
CA TRP A 40 17.28 3.04 -0.19
C TRP A 40 18.15 2.41 -1.27
N ALA A 41 19.24 3.07 -1.66
CA ALA A 41 20.14 2.56 -2.68
C ALA A 41 20.84 1.27 -2.21
N GLU A 42 21.29 1.22 -0.96
CA GLU A 42 21.90 0.01 -0.39
C GLU A 42 20.88 -1.13 -0.22
N LEU A 43 19.64 -0.81 0.20
CA LEU A 43 18.54 -1.79 0.23
C LEU A 43 18.27 -2.36 -1.17
N ALA A 44 18.18 -1.50 -2.19
CA ALA A 44 17.93 -1.92 -3.56
C ALA A 44 19.05 -2.80 -4.12
N LYS A 45 20.31 -2.49 -3.80
CA LYS A 45 21.46 -3.36 -4.13
C LYS A 45 21.40 -4.70 -3.41
N ALA A 46 20.96 -4.73 -2.15
CA ALA A 46 20.80 -5.97 -1.40
C ALA A 46 19.70 -6.86 -2.01
N VAL A 47 18.56 -6.28 -2.41
CA VAL A 47 17.48 -7.00 -3.12
C VAL A 47 17.97 -7.53 -4.46
N GLU A 48 18.69 -6.72 -5.25
CA GLU A 48 19.28 -7.18 -6.51
C GLU A 48 20.24 -8.35 -6.30
N ARG A 49 21.14 -8.25 -5.32
CA ARG A 49 22.10 -9.32 -5.00
C ARG A 49 21.39 -10.62 -4.66
N TYR A 50 20.34 -10.54 -3.83
CA TYR A 50 19.53 -11.72 -3.48
C TYR A 50 18.89 -12.35 -4.72
N LEU A 51 18.34 -11.57 -5.65
CA LEU A 51 17.74 -12.10 -6.88
C LEU A 51 18.75 -12.81 -7.77
N ARG A 52 19.97 -12.27 -7.89
CA ARG A 52 21.07 -12.94 -8.63
C ARG A 52 21.46 -14.26 -7.98
N GLU A 53 21.55 -14.30 -6.64
CA GLU A 53 21.85 -15.53 -5.90
C GLU A 53 20.76 -16.60 -6.05
N GLN A 54 19.50 -16.20 -6.22
CA GLN A 54 18.37 -17.10 -6.50
C GLN A 54 18.27 -17.53 -7.97
N GLY A 55 19.20 -17.09 -8.83
CA GLY A 55 19.23 -17.45 -10.25
C GLY A 55 18.23 -16.70 -11.13
N ALA A 56 17.64 -15.61 -10.63
CA ALA A 56 16.71 -14.77 -11.40
C ALA A 56 17.42 -13.80 -12.38
N ASP A 57 18.67 -14.09 -12.74
CA ASP A 57 19.50 -13.21 -13.57
C ASP A 57 18.98 -13.22 -15.03
N GLY A 58 18.30 -12.15 -15.43
CA GLY A 58 17.68 -12.02 -16.76
C GLY A 58 16.20 -12.39 -16.84
N GLU A 59 15.57 -12.79 -15.73
CA GLU A 59 14.12 -12.99 -15.67
C GLU A 59 13.38 -11.69 -15.31
N ALA A 60 12.21 -11.48 -15.90
CA ALA A 60 11.36 -10.35 -15.55
C ALA A 60 10.74 -10.59 -14.17
N VAL A 61 11.18 -9.82 -13.18
CA VAL A 61 10.65 -9.88 -11.82
C VAL A 61 9.47 -8.92 -11.67
N GLU A 62 8.36 -9.39 -11.11
CA GLU A 62 7.19 -8.56 -10.88
C GLU A 62 7.46 -7.50 -9.79
N GLY A 63 7.09 -6.24 -10.06
CA GLY A 63 7.25 -5.12 -9.12
C GLY A 63 6.71 -5.38 -7.70
N PRO A 64 5.49 -5.93 -7.52
CA PRO A 64 4.97 -6.27 -6.20
C PRO A 64 5.88 -7.21 -5.40
N TYR A 65 6.52 -8.19 -6.07
CA TYR A 65 7.45 -9.09 -5.42
C TYR A 65 8.74 -8.38 -4.97
N LEU A 66 9.25 -7.42 -5.76
CA LEU A 66 10.37 -6.58 -5.35
C LEU A 66 10.05 -5.77 -4.09
N LEU A 67 8.83 -5.23 -3.99
CA LEU A 67 8.37 -4.50 -2.80
C LEU A 67 8.26 -5.41 -1.58
N LEU A 68 7.83 -6.67 -1.75
CA LEU A 68 7.80 -7.67 -0.66
C LEU A 68 9.21 -8.01 -0.16
N LEU A 69 10.18 -8.17 -1.06
CA LEU A 69 11.58 -8.40 -0.68
C LEU A 69 12.17 -7.20 0.06
N ALA A 70 11.90 -5.98 -0.44
CA ALA A 70 12.32 -4.75 0.23
C ALA A 70 11.68 -4.61 1.62
N ALA A 71 10.39 -4.94 1.76
CA ALA A 71 9.67 -4.97 3.04
C ALA A 71 10.32 -5.96 4.02
N GLN A 72 10.66 -7.16 3.55
CA GLN A 72 11.31 -8.19 4.38
C GLN A 72 12.68 -7.74 4.89
N ALA A 73 13.47 -7.12 4.02
CA ALA A 73 14.77 -6.58 4.38
C ALA A 73 14.63 -5.44 5.41
N LEU A 74 13.70 -4.50 5.21
CA LEU A 74 13.42 -3.43 6.17
C LEU A 74 12.90 -3.93 7.51
N SER A 75 12.04 -4.95 7.50
CA SER A 75 11.55 -5.60 8.72
C SER A 75 12.71 -6.19 9.54
N SER A 76 13.66 -6.84 8.84
CA SER A 76 14.87 -7.41 9.46
C SER A 76 15.81 -6.34 10.03
N LEU A 77 15.76 -5.11 9.52
CA LEU A 77 16.49 -3.95 10.02
C LEU A 77 15.74 -3.19 11.13
N GLY A 78 14.59 -3.68 11.59
CA GLY A 78 13.78 -3.03 12.63
C GLY A 78 12.95 -1.84 12.12
N GLN A 79 12.93 -1.60 10.80
CA GLN A 79 12.16 -0.52 10.16
C GLN A 79 10.69 -0.94 9.94
N SER A 80 10.03 -1.36 11.02
CA SER A 80 8.73 -2.04 10.93
C SER A 80 7.60 -1.18 10.35
N ALA A 81 7.61 0.14 10.56
CA ALA A 81 6.59 1.03 9.98
C ALA A 81 6.69 1.10 8.45
N VAL A 82 7.90 1.33 7.93
CA VAL A 82 8.15 1.38 6.49
C VAL A 82 7.92 0.00 5.85
N ALA A 83 8.38 -1.08 6.51
CA ALA A 83 8.15 -2.43 6.04
C ALA A 83 6.66 -2.75 5.90
N ARG A 84 5.82 -2.40 6.90
CA ARG A 84 4.36 -2.62 6.82
C ARG A 84 3.72 -1.87 5.66
N ARG A 85 4.14 -0.62 5.40
CA ARG A 85 3.67 0.12 4.23
C ARG A 85 4.02 -0.60 2.93
N LEU A 86 5.26 -1.06 2.78
CA LEU A 86 5.68 -1.81 1.59
C LEU A 86 4.95 -3.15 1.46
N TYR A 87 4.65 -3.85 2.57
CA TYR A 87 3.81 -5.06 2.51
C TYR A 87 2.39 -4.76 2.02
N LEU A 88 1.79 -3.64 2.43
CA LEU A 88 0.45 -3.25 1.95
C LEU A 88 0.42 -2.96 0.45
N LEU A 89 1.50 -2.38 -0.09
CA LEU A 89 1.63 -2.07 -1.50
C LEU A 89 2.00 -3.31 -2.32
N GLY A 90 2.98 -4.08 -1.86
CA GLY A 90 3.45 -5.31 -2.50
C GLY A 90 2.41 -6.44 -2.48
N SER A 91 1.44 -6.39 -1.56
CA SER A 91 0.29 -7.32 -1.56
C SER A 91 -0.82 -6.93 -2.53
N GLY A 92 -0.78 -5.72 -3.10
CA GLY A 92 -1.86 -5.19 -3.94
C GLY A 92 -3.14 -4.83 -3.18
N LEU A 93 -3.16 -4.98 -1.86
CA LEU A 93 -4.29 -4.60 -0.99
C LEU A 93 -4.58 -3.11 -1.07
N VAL A 94 -3.53 -2.31 -1.22
CA VAL A 94 -3.63 -0.87 -1.36
C VAL A 94 -2.78 -0.40 -2.53
N ARG A 95 -3.29 0.57 -3.29
CA ARG A 95 -2.55 1.17 -4.39
C ARG A 95 -2.80 2.69 -4.48
N PRO A 96 -1.77 3.48 -4.82
CA PRO A 96 -1.99 4.85 -5.23
C PRO A 96 -2.76 4.85 -6.56
N ALA A 97 -3.64 5.83 -6.75
CA ALA A 97 -4.32 6.02 -8.01
C ALA A 97 -4.36 7.52 -8.34
N ALA A 98 -4.11 7.86 -9.60
CA ALA A 98 -4.42 9.17 -10.12
C ALA A 98 -5.88 9.16 -10.61
N TRP A 99 -6.69 10.09 -10.11
CA TRP A 99 -8.04 10.29 -10.63
C TRP A 99 -8.30 11.77 -10.83
N GLU A 100 -8.64 12.18 -12.05
CA GLU A 100 -8.94 13.58 -12.36
C GLU A 100 -10.02 14.18 -11.44
N ALA A 101 -11.01 13.37 -11.04
CA ALA A 101 -12.06 13.78 -10.12
C ALA A 101 -11.55 14.10 -8.70
N SER A 102 -10.37 13.61 -8.31
CA SER A 102 -9.79 13.93 -7.00
C SER A 102 -9.27 15.37 -6.93
N GLY A 103 -9.26 16.12 -8.03
CA GLY A 103 -8.82 17.52 -8.05
C GLY A 103 -7.35 17.69 -7.68
N GLY A 104 -6.51 16.70 -8.03
CA GLY A 104 -5.09 16.68 -7.66
C GLY A 104 -4.80 16.21 -6.23
N ARG A 105 -5.81 15.74 -5.49
CA ARG A 105 -5.62 15.13 -4.16
C ARG A 105 -5.08 13.70 -4.29
N ALA A 106 -4.23 13.31 -3.34
CA ALA A 106 -3.74 11.94 -3.24
C ALA A 106 -4.90 10.97 -3.01
N LEU A 107 -5.13 10.06 -3.96
CA LEU A 107 -6.14 9.01 -3.89
C LEU A 107 -5.46 7.67 -3.64
N TRP A 108 -5.90 6.99 -2.59
CA TRP A 108 -5.46 5.65 -2.23
C TRP A 108 -6.62 4.69 -2.31
N VAL A 109 -6.46 3.61 -3.06
CA VAL A 109 -7.52 2.63 -3.31
C VAL A 109 -7.25 1.35 -2.54
N VAL A 110 -8.20 0.94 -1.73
CA VAL A 110 -8.19 -0.36 -1.03
C VAL A 110 -9.00 -1.37 -1.83
N ASP A 111 -8.39 -2.52 -2.12
CA ASP A 111 -9.03 -3.64 -2.80
C ASP A 111 -9.70 -4.58 -1.80
N LEU A 112 -11.01 -4.44 -1.63
CA LEU A 112 -11.75 -5.13 -0.57
C LEU A 112 -11.87 -6.66 -0.79
N PRO A 113 -12.01 -7.19 -2.02
CA PRO A 113 -11.96 -8.63 -2.26
C PRO A 113 -10.63 -9.28 -1.85
N ALA A 114 -9.52 -8.55 -1.95
CA ALA A 114 -8.23 -9.05 -1.50
C ALA A 114 -8.15 -9.17 0.04
N LEU A 115 -9.09 -8.54 0.79
CA LEU A 115 -9.25 -8.70 2.24
C LEU A 115 -10.23 -9.79 2.64
N THR A 116 -11.06 -10.28 1.72
CA THR A 116 -11.99 -11.37 2.05
C THR A 116 -11.22 -12.68 2.09
N VAL A 117 -11.14 -13.29 3.28
CA VAL A 117 -10.61 -14.64 3.46
C VAL A 117 -11.55 -15.64 2.75
N ARG A 118 -11.00 -16.75 2.26
CA ARG A 118 -11.62 -17.81 1.44
C ARG A 118 -13.13 -18.04 1.69
N GLU A 119 -13.81 -18.43 0.61
CA GLU A 119 -15.28 -18.64 0.50
C GLU A 119 -15.93 -19.52 1.58
N ASP A 120 -15.14 -20.30 2.34
CA ASP A 120 -15.56 -21.23 3.37
C ASP A 120 -15.49 -20.65 4.81
N ALA A 121 -14.90 -19.47 5.00
CA ALA A 121 -14.76 -18.83 6.31
C ALA A 121 -15.00 -17.31 6.23
N SER A 122 -16.28 -16.90 6.17
CA SER A 122 -16.69 -15.50 6.30
C SER A 122 -16.40 -14.99 7.71
N LEU A 123 -15.19 -14.51 7.94
CA LEU A 123 -14.76 -13.93 9.21
C LEU A 123 -14.86 -12.41 9.14
N GLU A 124 -16.08 -11.89 9.25
CA GLU A 124 -16.36 -10.45 9.26
C GLU A 124 -15.48 -9.68 10.26
N LEU A 125 -15.22 -10.26 11.44
CA LEU A 125 -14.30 -9.69 12.44
C LEU A 125 -12.86 -9.58 11.92
N ALA A 126 -12.37 -10.60 11.21
CA ALA A 126 -11.02 -10.57 10.63
C ALA A 126 -10.95 -9.54 9.49
N PHE A 127 -11.99 -9.44 8.66
CA PHE A 127 -12.09 -8.43 7.61
C PHE A 127 -12.00 -7.01 8.19
N PHE A 128 -12.84 -6.68 9.18
CA PHE A 128 -12.81 -5.34 9.77
C PHE A 128 -11.55 -5.08 10.60
N GLY A 129 -10.98 -6.11 11.22
CA GLY A 129 -9.67 -6.03 11.87
C GLY A 129 -8.57 -5.68 10.87
N GLY A 130 -8.48 -6.41 9.76
CA GLY A 130 -7.51 -6.16 8.69
C GLY A 130 -7.69 -4.79 8.04
N LEU A 131 -8.93 -4.38 7.78
CA LEU A 131 -9.21 -3.04 7.24
C LEU A 131 -8.76 -1.93 8.20
N ARG A 132 -8.96 -2.07 9.51
CA ARG A 132 -8.47 -1.07 10.48
C ARG A 132 -6.95 -0.97 10.45
N LEU A 133 -6.24 -2.10 10.42
CA LEU A 133 -4.78 -2.10 10.29
C LEU A 133 -4.33 -1.39 9.02
N ILE A 134 -5.00 -1.63 7.89
CA ILE A 134 -4.72 -0.91 6.64
C ILE A 134 -4.92 0.60 6.80
N LEU A 135 -6.04 1.01 7.39
CA LEU A 135 -6.34 2.44 7.57
C LEU A 135 -5.30 3.11 8.48
N ASP A 136 -4.86 2.42 9.54
CA ASP A 136 -3.87 2.93 10.48
C ASP A 136 -2.53 3.21 9.78
N GLU A 137 -2.07 2.27 8.95
CA GLU A 137 -0.84 2.41 8.18
C GLU A 137 -0.95 3.47 7.09
N LEU A 138 -2.13 3.62 6.46
CA LEU A 138 -2.34 4.65 5.44
C LEU A 138 -2.40 6.07 6.03
N CYS A 139 -2.69 6.23 7.32
CA CYS A 139 -2.76 7.56 7.92
C CYS A 139 -1.47 8.35 7.70
N GLU A 140 -0.31 7.72 7.83
CA GLU A 140 0.98 8.39 7.64
C GLU A 140 1.15 9.00 6.24
N VAL A 141 0.49 8.44 5.23
CA VAL A 141 0.57 8.96 3.87
C VAL A 141 -0.10 10.33 3.75
N TRP A 142 -1.13 10.58 4.56
CA TRP A 142 -1.84 11.86 4.57
C TRP A 142 -1.26 12.87 5.57
N ASP A 143 -0.25 12.51 6.37
CA ASP A 143 0.41 13.49 7.26
C ASP A 143 1.03 14.64 6.47
N ALA A 144 1.73 14.32 5.38
CA ALA A 144 2.38 15.30 4.51
C ALA A 144 1.38 16.31 3.90
N THR A 145 0.13 15.89 3.74
CA THR A 145 -0.95 16.71 3.18
C THR A 145 -1.94 17.19 4.25
N ARG A 146 -1.62 17.03 5.54
CA ARG A 146 -2.48 17.39 6.70
C ARG A 146 -3.91 16.86 6.58
N GLY A 147 -4.02 15.60 6.16
CA GLY A 147 -5.30 14.91 6.00
C GLY A 147 -6.03 15.21 4.68
N ARG A 148 -5.46 16.02 3.78
CA ARG A 148 -6.05 16.24 2.46
C ARG A 148 -5.80 15.02 1.56
N GLY A 149 -6.87 14.35 1.17
CA GLY A 149 -6.79 13.17 0.33
C GLY A 149 -8.12 12.44 0.17
N VAL A 150 -8.07 11.32 -0.54
CA VAL A 150 -9.23 10.45 -0.75
C VAL A 150 -8.83 9.00 -0.50
N LEU A 151 -9.67 8.29 0.26
CA LEU A 151 -9.70 6.83 0.34
C LEU A 151 -10.78 6.30 -0.60
N GLY A 152 -10.35 5.58 -1.63
CA GLY A 152 -11.22 4.84 -2.54
C GLY A 152 -11.43 3.41 -2.06
N LEU A 153 -12.69 2.99 -1.98
CA LEU A 153 -13.07 1.61 -1.68
C LEU A 153 -13.43 0.90 -3.00
N ARG A 154 -12.65 -0.11 -3.39
CA ARG A 154 -12.89 -0.86 -4.63
C ARG A 154 -13.59 -2.18 -4.34
N GLN A 155 -14.61 -2.49 -5.15
CA GLN A 155 -15.36 -3.74 -5.10
C GLN A 155 -16.01 -4.00 -3.73
N ALA A 156 -16.62 -2.96 -3.16
CA ALA A 156 -17.31 -3.08 -1.87
C ALA A 156 -18.54 -3.99 -1.96
N GLY A 157 -19.25 -3.97 -3.09
CA GLY A 157 -20.35 -4.90 -3.35
C GLY A 157 -19.89 -6.37 -3.39
N ALA A 158 -18.79 -6.66 -4.07
CA ALA A 158 -18.26 -8.03 -4.15
C ALA A 158 -17.76 -8.52 -2.78
N ALA A 159 -17.11 -7.65 -2.00
CA ALA A 159 -16.72 -7.98 -0.64
C ALA A 159 -17.95 -8.24 0.27
N ALA A 160 -19.01 -7.45 0.11
CA ALA A 160 -20.28 -7.67 0.83
C ALA A 160 -20.90 -9.03 0.46
N GLU A 161 -20.92 -9.40 -0.83
CA GLU A 161 -21.44 -10.69 -1.30
C GLU A 161 -20.62 -11.87 -0.75
N ALA A 162 -19.28 -11.73 -0.69
CA ALA A 162 -18.41 -12.75 -0.11
C ALA A 162 -18.62 -12.94 1.40
N LEU A 163 -18.93 -11.86 2.13
CA LEU A 163 -19.08 -11.90 3.59
C LEU A 163 -20.51 -12.24 4.04
N LEU A 164 -21.53 -11.71 3.36
CA LEU A 164 -22.94 -11.97 3.67
C LEU A 164 -23.48 -13.25 3.00
N GLY A 165 -22.73 -13.77 2.03
CA GLY A 165 -23.08 -14.94 1.23
C GLY A 165 -23.92 -14.63 -0.01
N PRO A 166 -23.99 -15.58 -0.97
CA PRO A 166 -24.58 -15.37 -2.30
C PRO A 166 -26.10 -15.13 -2.31
N LYS A 167 -26.77 -15.33 -1.18
CA LYS A 167 -28.21 -15.10 -1.02
C LYS A 167 -28.54 -13.73 -0.42
N ALA A 168 -27.55 -12.90 -0.12
CA ALA A 168 -27.75 -11.57 0.41
C ALA A 168 -28.53 -10.71 -0.61
N GLY A 169 -29.65 -10.15 -0.18
CA GLY A 169 -30.43 -9.24 -1.02
C GLY A 169 -29.70 -7.91 -1.24
N ARG A 170 -30.06 -7.20 -2.32
CA ARG A 170 -29.47 -5.88 -2.65
C ARG A 170 -29.49 -4.88 -1.49
N GLN A 171 -30.55 -4.91 -0.67
CA GLN A 171 -30.66 -4.03 0.50
C GLN A 171 -29.64 -4.36 1.59
N ALA A 172 -29.36 -5.65 1.82
CA ALA A 172 -28.35 -6.09 2.79
C ALA A 172 -26.95 -5.68 2.32
N VAL A 173 -26.64 -5.89 1.04
CA VAL A 173 -25.39 -5.43 0.41
C VAL A 173 -25.23 -3.91 0.54
N ALA A 174 -26.26 -3.13 0.20
CA ALA A 174 -26.22 -1.68 0.30
C ALA A 174 -26.04 -1.18 1.74
N GLY A 175 -26.71 -1.83 2.71
CA GLY A 175 -26.56 -1.56 4.13
C GLY A 175 -25.12 -1.81 4.60
N TRP A 176 -24.56 -2.96 4.26
CA TRP A 176 -23.19 -3.31 4.60
C TRP A 176 -22.15 -2.35 3.98
N VAL A 177 -22.33 -1.98 2.71
CA VAL A 177 -21.46 -0.98 2.06
C VAL A 177 -21.57 0.39 2.74
N ALA A 178 -22.75 0.78 3.21
CA ALA A 178 -22.91 2.02 3.97
C ALA A 178 -22.21 1.95 5.34
N GLU A 179 -22.31 0.81 6.04
CA GLU A 179 -21.62 0.57 7.31
C GLU A 179 -20.10 0.58 7.15
N LEU A 180 -19.59 -0.07 6.11
CA LEU A 180 -18.17 -0.05 5.74
C LEU A 180 -17.67 1.39 5.56
N ARG A 181 -18.39 2.20 4.76
CA ARG A 181 -18.04 3.61 4.55
C ARG A 181 -18.07 4.40 5.85
N ALA A 182 -19.08 4.17 6.70
CA ALA A 182 -19.20 4.84 7.99
C ALA A 182 -18.05 4.44 8.94
N LEU A 183 -17.61 3.18 8.92
CA LEU A 183 -16.44 2.73 9.67
C LEU A 183 -15.16 3.44 9.20
N CYS A 184 -14.88 3.46 7.89
CA CYS A 184 -13.69 4.14 7.37
C CYS A 184 -13.69 5.63 7.72
N ARG A 185 -14.83 6.31 7.55
CA ARG A 185 -14.96 7.74 7.90
C ARG A 185 -14.71 8.00 9.39
N ARG A 186 -15.29 7.18 10.27
CA ARG A 186 -15.08 7.32 11.71
C ARG A 186 -13.61 7.14 12.07
N ARG A 187 -12.95 6.12 11.50
CA ARG A 187 -11.53 5.86 11.79
C ARG A 187 -10.63 6.99 11.30
N LEU A 188 -10.86 7.50 10.10
CA LEU A 188 -10.09 8.62 9.53
C LEU A 188 -10.34 9.92 10.29
N ALA A 189 -11.57 10.18 10.72
CA ALA A 189 -11.86 11.35 11.56
C ALA A 189 -11.15 11.26 12.91
N GLN A 190 -11.11 10.07 13.52
CA GLN A 190 -10.33 9.84 14.74
C GLN A 190 -8.83 10.08 14.49
N ALA A 191 -8.28 9.56 13.39
CA ALA A 191 -6.88 9.79 13.02
C ALA A 191 -6.58 11.28 12.81
N ALA A 192 -7.50 12.02 12.19
CA ALA A 192 -7.36 13.46 11.98
C ALA A 192 -7.25 14.23 13.30
N VAL A 193 -8.04 13.85 14.31
CA VAL A 193 -7.95 14.43 15.66
C VAL A 193 -6.64 14.04 16.34
N GLU A 194 -6.27 12.75 16.30
CA GLU A 194 -5.05 12.23 16.93
C GLU A 194 -3.77 12.87 16.36
N ARG A 195 -3.77 13.15 15.06
CA ARG A 195 -2.61 13.65 14.30
C ARG A 195 -2.64 15.16 14.06
N GLY A 196 -3.71 15.85 14.47
CA GLY A 196 -3.86 17.30 14.29
C GLY A 196 -3.99 17.74 12.83
N TRP A 197 -4.65 16.93 12.00
CA TRP A 197 -4.90 17.27 10.59
C TRP A 197 -5.93 18.40 10.45
N GLU A 198 -5.78 19.19 9.39
CA GLU A 198 -6.72 20.28 9.07
C GLU A 198 -7.97 19.76 8.36
N GLU A 199 -7.81 18.68 7.58
CA GLU A 199 -8.86 18.02 6.83
C GLU A 199 -8.93 16.53 7.23
N THR A 200 -10.08 15.90 6.98
CA THR A 200 -10.20 14.43 7.06
C THR A 200 -10.27 13.88 5.65
N PRO A 201 -9.49 12.83 5.30
CA PRO A 201 -9.57 12.25 3.97
C PRO A 201 -10.99 11.79 3.64
N GLU A 202 -11.44 12.09 2.42
CA GLU A 202 -12.78 11.71 1.97
C GLU A 202 -12.85 10.20 1.68
N VAL A 203 -14.01 9.58 1.93
CA VAL A 203 -14.23 8.15 1.63
C VAL A 203 -15.20 7.98 0.48
N TRP A 204 -14.68 7.47 -0.63
CA TRP A 204 -15.40 7.23 -1.87
C TRP A 204 -15.60 5.73 -2.09
N ASN A 205 -16.82 5.34 -2.46
CA ASN A 205 -17.03 4.01 -3.03
C ASN A 205 -16.74 4.11 -4.53
N LEU A 206 -15.85 3.27 -5.05
CA LEU A 206 -15.44 3.26 -6.45
C LEU A 206 -16.24 2.27 -7.30
N ASP A 207 -17.29 1.67 -6.75
CA ASP A 207 -18.17 0.73 -7.47
C ASP A 207 -19.07 1.41 -8.53
N PHE A 208 -18.70 2.59 -9.02
CA PHE A 208 -19.43 3.31 -10.04
C PHE A 208 -19.20 2.72 -11.45
N GLU A 209 -20.28 2.16 -11.99
CA GLU A 209 -20.61 1.91 -13.42
C GLU A 209 -19.68 1.02 -14.26
N ARG A 210 -19.83 -0.31 -14.13
CA ARG A 210 -19.70 -1.24 -15.29
C ARG A 210 -20.83 -1.07 -16.34
N GLY A 211 -21.65 -0.02 -16.25
CA GLY A 211 -22.93 0.14 -16.97
C GLY A 211 -23.00 1.25 -18.04
N ARG A 212 -21.92 1.99 -18.31
CA ARG A 212 -21.85 2.96 -19.43
C ARG A 212 -20.62 2.73 -20.30
N ARG A 213 -20.61 1.62 -21.03
CA ARG A 213 -20.11 1.59 -22.40
C ARG A 213 -21.26 1.11 -23.26
N ARG A 214 -21.98 2.06 -23.85
CA ARG A 214 -22.85 1.81 -25.00
C ARG A 214 -21.98 1.60 -26.22
#